data_AF-A0A6J1LGA7-F1
#
_entry.id   AF-A0A6J1LGA7-F1
#
_cell.length_a   1.000
_cell.length_b   1.000
_cell.length_c   1.000
_cell.angle_alpha   90.00
_cell.angle_beta   90.00
_cell.angle_gamma   90.00
#
_symmetry.space_group_name_H-M   'P 1'
#
loop_
_entity.id
_entity.type
_entity.pdbx_description
1 polymer ?
#
loop_
_entity_poly.entity_id
_entity_poly.type
_entity_poly.pdbx_seq_one_letter_code
_entity_poly.pdbx_strand_id
1 'polypeptide(L)'
;MNPSNLGKQNGALVLEVLQVLGRPATIEEVSQRVANIYKVARKRIQPVVGDILTAGVHQGFFSCRNYEYSIIQPTIDQLRQDIDKYVDEMLSLDCTDEKLLPQPSPLMIKLEQLDGSPPLTPPFVLSQSPSTGELRERTPPGDASSAVATY
;
A
#
# COMPACT_ATOMS: atom_id res chain seq x y z
N MET A 1 -12.16 9.41 23.28
CA MET A 1 -11.37 9.08 22.07
C MET A 1 -11.79 10.08 20.99
N ASN A 2 -10.85 10.73 20.30
CA ASN A 2 -11.17 11.77 19.30
C ASN A 2 -11.85 11.17 18.06
N PRO A 3 -12.78 11.89 17.40
CA PRO A 3 -13.32 11.47 16.11
C PRO A 3 -12.18 11.19 15.13
N SER A 4 -12.31 10.09 14.38
CA SER A 4 -11.36 9.60 13.38
C SER A 4 -10.85 10.75 12.51
N ASN A 5 -9.54 11.03 12.49
CA ASN A 5 -8.95 12.07 11.62
C ASN A 5 -8.72 11.56 10.19
N LEU A 6 -9.58 10.65 9.70
CA LEU A 6 -9.47 9.97 8.40
C LEU A 6 -9.23 10.97 7.26
N GLY A 7 -9.94 12.09 7.24
CA GLY A 7 -9.81 13.10 6.18
C GLY A 7 -8.50 13.91 6.17
N LYS A 8 -7.63 13.75 7.18
CA LYS A 8 -6.34 14.45 7.28
C LYS A 8 -5.15 13.53 6.99
N GLN A 9 -5.42 12.27 6.70
CA GLN A 9 -4.42 11.22 6.52
C GLN A 9 -3.91 11.18 5.07
N ASN A 10 -2.63 10.89 4.89
CA ASN A 10 -2.04 10.76 3.55
C ASN A 10 -2.67 9.59 2.78
N GLY A 11 -3.06 8.51 3.49
CA GLY A 11 -3.81 7.38 2.95
C GLY A 11 -5.13 7.78 2.31
N ALA A 12 -5.91 8.62 2.99
CA ALA A 12 -7.16 9.15 2.46
C ALA A 12 -6.93 10.06 1.25
N LEU A 13 -5.88 10.90 1.29
CA LEU A 13 -5.52 11.75 0.15
C LEU A 13 -5.10 10.94 -1.09
N VAL A 14 -4.29 9.89 -0.92
CA VAL A 14 -3.87 9.01 -2.05
C VAL A 14 -5.07 8.28 -2.64
N LEU A 15 -5.98 7.82 -1.80
CA LEU A 15 -7.25 7.20 -2.20
C LEU A 15 -8.11 8.18 -3.01
N GLU A 16 -8.26 9.42 -2.56
CA GLU A 16 -8.97 10.48 -3.29
C GLU A 16 -8.28 10.81 -4.63
N VAL A 17 -6.95 10.93 -4.65
CA VAL A 17 -6.19 11.16 -5.88
C VAL A 17 -6.47 10.10 -6.94
N LEU A 18 -6.47 8.81 -6.55
CA LEU A 18 -6.80 7.72 -7.46
C LEU A 18 -8.27 7.75 -7.91
N GLN A 19 -9.20 8.09 -7.02
CA GLN A 19 -10.61 8.29 -7.38
C GLN A 19 -10.78 9.40 -8.43
N VAL A 20 -10.16 10.55 -8.22
CA VAL A 20 -10.25 11.70 -9.14
C VAL A 20 -9.51 11.43 -10.45
N LEU A 21 -8.49 10.55 -10.47
CA LEU A 21 -7.89 10.09 -11.72
C LEU A 21 -8.86 9.23 -12.53
N GLY A 22 -9.70 8.42 -11.87
CA GLY A 22 -10.74 7.61 -12.53
C GLY A 22 -10.22 6.52 -13.46
N ARG A 23 -8.90 6.28 -13.45
CA ARG A 23 -8.19 5.29 -14.26
C ARG A 23 -6.98 4.74 -13.50
N PRO A 24 -6.43 3.58 -13.91
CA PRO A 24 -5.14 3.12 -13.42
C PRO A 24 -4.08 4.22 -13.58
N ALA A 25 -3.23 4.35 -12.55
CA ALA A 25 -2.21 5.38 -12.50
C ALA A 25 -0.92 4.89 -11.85
N THR A 26 0.21 5.37 -12.35
CA THR A 26 1.54 5.04 -11.82
C THR A 26 1.82 5.75 -10.50
N ILE A 27 2.80 5.24 -9.74
CA ILE A 27 3.32 5.94 -8.54
C ILE A 27 3.76 7.36 -8.89
N GLU A 28 4.34 7.58 -10.07
CA GLU A 28 4.79 8.90 -10.52
C GLU A 28 3.63 9.88 -10.69
N GLU A 29 2.54 9.47 -11.36
CA GLU A 29 1.35 10.30 -11.55
C GLU A 29 0.68 10.64 -10.21
N VAL A 30 0.49 9.62 -9.35
CA VAL A 30 -0.10 9.82 -8.01
C VAL A 30 0.78 10.75 -7.18
N SER A 31 2.09 10.51 -7.15
CA SER A 31 3.05 11.33 -6.40
C SER A 31 3.10 12.76 -6.91
N GLN A 32 3.00 12.97 -8.22
CA GLN A 32 2.94 14.31 -8.80
C GLN A 32 1.68 15.05 -8.36
N ARG A 33 0.53 14.37 -8.33
CA ARG A 33 -0.73 14.99 -7.90
C ARG A 33 -0.71 15.34 -6.41
N VAL A 34 -0.23 14.44 -5.56
CA VAL A 34 -0.03 14.69 -4.12
C VAL A 34 0.97 15.83 -3.88
N ALA A 35 2.09 15.86 -4.60
CA ALA A 35 3.08 16.93 -4.52
C ALA A 35 2.50 18.30 -4.88
N ASN A 36 1.64 18.35 -5.90
CA ASN A 36 0.96 19.58 -6.32
C ASN A 36 -0.04 20.10 -5.28
N ILE A 37 -0.66 19.21 -4.51
CA ILE A 37 -1.58 19.54 -3.41
C ILE A 37 -0.81 20.12 -2.24
N TYR A 38 0.25 19.44 -1.79
CA TYR A 38 1.08 19.88 -0.67
C TYR A 38 2.07 21.00 -1.00
N LYS A 39 2.21 21.38 -2.28
CA LYS A 39 3.21 22.36 -2.75
C LYS A 39 4.64 21.97 -2.37
N VAL A 40 4.98 20.70 -2.52
CA VAL A 40 6.31 20.15 -2.23
C VAL A 40 6.96 19.51 -3.47
N ALA A 41 8.27 19.26 -3.40
CA ALA A 41 8.96 18.55 -4.48
C ALA A 41 8.52 17.08 -4.54
N ARG A 42 8.12 16.59 -5.73
CA ARG A 42 7.69 15.19 -5.96
C ARG A 42 8.67 14.17 -5.38
N LYS A 43 9.97 14.37 -5.59
CA LYS A 43 11.02 13.46 -5.11
C LYS A 43 10.98 13.24 -3.59
N ARG A 44 10.47 14.20 -2.81
CA ARG A 44 10.37 14.10 -1.35
C ARG A 44 9.17 13.26 -0.90
N ILE A 45 8.05 13.34 -1.63
CA ILE A 45 6.80 12.67 -1.23
C ILE A 45 6.63 11.29 -1.89
N GLN A 46 7.32 11.04 -3.00
CA GLN A 46 7.20 9.80 -3.76
C GLN A 46 7.45 8.52 -2.94
N PRO A 47 8.44 8.44 -2.02
CA PRO A 47 8.61 7.26 -1.17
C PRO A 47 7.39 7.00 -0.29
N VAL A 48 6.86 8.05 0.34
CA VAL A 48 5.67 7.99 1.21
C VAL A 48 4.44 7.53 0.42
N VAL A 49 4.24 8.08 -0.77
CA VAL A 49 3.14 7.66 -1.67
C VAL A 49 3.30 6.20 -2.08
N GLY A 50 4.53 5.74 -2.37
CA GLY A 50 4.82 4.35 -2.67
C GLY A 50 4.47 3.39 -1.52
N ASP A 51 4.83 3.75 -0.29
CA ASP A 51 4.50 2.99 0.90
C ASP A 51 2.98 2.89 1.11
N ILE A 52 2.26 4.02 0.98
CA ILE A 52 0.79 4.07 1.09
C ILE A 52 0.11 3.22 0.02
N LEU A 53 0.57 3.30 -1.23
CA LEU A 53 0.02 2.51 -2.32
C LEU A 53 0.24 1.02 -2.10
N THR A 54 1.41 0.63 -1.58
CA THR A 54 1.73 -0.76 -1.24
C THR A 54 0.86 -1.24 -0.07
N ALA A 55 0.78 -0.47 1.02
CA ALA A 55 -0.08 -0.78 2.16
C ALA A 55 -1.55 -0.88 1.75
N GLY A 56 -2.03 0.01 0.87
CA GLY A 56 -3.41 -0.01 0.38
C GLY A 56 -3.73 -1.22 -0.49
N VAL A 57 -2.75 -1.78 -1.20
CA VAL A 57 -2.89 -3.10 -1.85
C VAL A 57 -3.06 -4.20 -0.81
N HIS A 58 -2.21 -4.24 0.22
CA HIS A 58 -2.30 -5.24 1.29
C HIS A 58 -3.62 -5.14 2.08
N GLN A 59 -4.14 -3.94 2.29
CA GLN A 59 -5.37 -3.70 3.04
C GLN A 59 -6.64 -3.91 2.20
N GLY A 60 -6.51 -4.03 0.87
CA GLY A 60 -7.63 -4.28 -0.06
C GLY A 60 -8.34 -3.02 -0.57
N PHE A 61 -7.71 -1.85 -0.44
CA PHE A 61 -8.23 -0.60 -1.02
C PHE A 61 -7.80 -0.42 -2.48
N PHE A 62 -6.62 -0.91 -2.83
CA PHE A 62 -6.05 -0.76 -4.16
C PHE A 62 -5.75 -2.11 -4.80
N SER A 63 -5.72 -2.12 -6.12
CA SER A 63 -5.13 -3.19 -6.92
C SER A 63 -3.96 -2.62 -7.71
N CYS A 64 -2.94 -3.45 -7.95
CA CYS A 64 -1.79 -3.08 -8.76
C CYS A 64 -1.65 -4.06 -9.93
N ARG A 65 -1.65 -3.56 -11.16
CA ARG A 65 -1.40 -4.33 -12.39
C ARG A 65 -0.50 -3.51 -13.30
N ASN A 66 0.52 -4.14 -13.88
CA ASN A 66 1.47 -3.47 -14.78
C ASN A 66 2.07 -2.18 -14.21
N TYR A 67 2.38 -2.16 -12.90
CA TYR A 67 2.88 -0.98 -12.17
C TYR A 67 1.91 0.21 -12.08
N GLU A 68 0.65 0.00 -12.42
CA GLU A 68 -0.44 0.96 -12.27
C GLU A 68 -1.37 0.54 -11.13
N TYR A 69 -1.77 1.52 -10.35
CA TYR A 69 -2.65 1.36 -9.20
C TYR A 69 -4.06 1.83 -9.55
N SER A 70 -5.06 1.09 -9.07
CA SER A 70 -6.48 1.42 -9.20
C SER A 70 -7.20 1.17 -7.88
N ILE A 71 -8.24 1.94 -7.60
CA ILE A 71 -9.12 1.66 -6.47
C ILE A 71 -9.94 0.39 -6.69
N ILE A 72 -10.22 -0.33 -5.60
CA ILE A 72 -11.19 -1.42 -5.59
C ILE A 72 -12.55 -0.82 -5.25
N GLN A 73 -13.33 -0.50 -6.28
CA GLN A 73 -14.58 0.27 -6.13
C GLN A 73 -15.56 -0.28 -5.08
N PRO A 74 -15.82 -1.61 -5.01
CA PRO A 74 -16.71 -2.14 -3.98
C PRO A 74 -16.22 -1.87 -2.54
N THR A 75 -14.90 -1.93 -2.30
CA THR A 75 -14.32 -1.61 -0.99
C THR A 75 -14.52 -0.14 -0.65
N ILE A 76 -14.35 0.74 -1.63
CA ILE A 76 -14.54 2.19 -1.47
C ILE A 76 -15.99 2.53 -1.18
N ASP A 77 -16.92 1.90 -1.89
CA ASP A 77 -18.36 2.13 -1.70
C ASP A 77 -18.80 1.65 -0.30
N GLN A 78 -18.29 0.50 0.16
CA GLN A 78 -18.52 0.03 1.52
C GLN A 78 -17.93 0.98 2.57
N LEU A 79 -16.69 1.45 2.37
CA LEU A 79 -16.06 2.41 3.28
C LEU A 79 -16.89 3.71 3.39
N ARG A 80 -17.45 4.21 2.28
CA ARG A 80 -18.34 5.40 2.31
C ARG A 80 -19.59 5.14 3.14
N GLN A 81 -20.26 4.01 2.90
CA GLN A 81 -21.44 3.62 3.69
C GLN A 81 -21.13 3.47 5.18
N ASP A 82 -19.98 2.87 5.51
CA ASP A 82 -19.51 2.72 6.88
C ASP A 82 -19.31 4.08 7.57
N ILE A 83 -18.70 5.05 6.86
CA ILE A 83 -18.50 6.41 7.35
C ILE A 83 -19.84 7.14 7.52
N ASP A 84 -20.72 7.06 6.52
CA ASP A 84 -22.04 7.71 6.58
C ASP A 84 -22.84 7.19 7.78
N LYS A 85 -22.85 5.86 7.98
CA LYS A 85 -23.48 5.23 9.15
C LYS A 85 -22.84 5.69 10.45
N TYR A 86 -21.51 5.73 10.52
CA TYR A 86 -20.79 6.18 11.71
C TYR A 86 -21.13 7.63 12.07
N VAL A 87 -21.21 8.51 11.07
CA VAL A 87 -21.59 9.92 11.24
C VAL A 87 -23.05 10.04 11.67
N ASP A 88 -23.96 9.27 11.06
CA ASP A 88 -25.39 9.28 11.44
C ASP A 88 -25.60 8.83 12.90
N GLU A 89 -24.91 7.76 13.32
CA GLU A 89 -24.90 7.32 14.71
C GLU A 89 -24.30 8.37 15.65
N MET A 90 -23.19 9.03 15.26
CA MET A 90 -22.60 10.12 16.02
C MET A 90 -23.56 11.31 16.21
N LEU A 91 -24.27 11.70 15.14
CA LEU A 91 -25.18 12.85 15.16
C LEU A 91 -26.50 12.54 15.87
N SER A 92 -26.91 11.28 15.92
CA SER A 92 -28.13 10.81 16.61
C SER A 92 -27.96 10.67 18.12
N LEU A 93 -26.72 10.76 18.64
CA LEU A 93 -26.44 10.70 20.07
C LEU A 93 -26.61 12.09 20.69
N ASP A 94 -27.61 12.24 21.57
CA ASP A 94 -27.81 13.44 22.39
C ASP A 94 -26.75 13.62 23.51
N CYS A 95 -25.65 12.87 23.49
CA CYS A 95 -24.81 12.65 24.66
C CYS A 95 -23.40 13.27 24.56
N THR A 96 -23.14 14.20 25.49
CA THR A 96 -21.81 14.71 25.92
C THR A 96 -20.89 13.65 26.55
N ASP A 97 -21.22 12.37 26.49
CA ASP A 97 -20.51 11.29 27.20
C ASP A 97 -19.69 10.43 26.21
N GLU A 98 -18.37 10.53 26.29
CA GLU A 98 -17.41 9.86 25.38
C GLU A 98 -17.57 8.33 25.36
N LYS A 99 -18.24 7.72 26.35
CA LYS A 99 -18.46 6.27 26.42
C LYS A 99 -19.50 5.73 25.43
N LEU A 100 -20.32 6.60 24.84
CA LEU A 100 -21.39 6.21 23.92
C LEU A 100 -21.04 6.43 22.44
N LEU A 101 -19.82 6.86 22.12
CA LEU A 101 -19.42 7.07 20.74
C LEU A 101 -19.52 5.75 19.93
N PRO A 102 -20.03 5.81 18.68
CA PRO A 102 -20.04 4.65 17.81
C PRO A 102 -18.61 4.19 17.55
N GLN A 103 -18.45 2.91 17.22
CA GLN A 103 -17.14 2.35 16.89
C GLN A 103 -16.86 2.47 15.39
N PRO A 104 -15.63 2.84 15.00
CA PRO A 104 -15.25 2.89 13.59
C PRO A 104 -15.28 1.50 12.98
N SER A 105 -15.64 1.42 11.69
CA SER A 105 -15.67 0.15 10.99
C SER A 105 -14.26 -0.42 10.76
N PRO A 106 -14.13 -1.73 10.45
CA PRO A 106 -12.84 -2.32 10.08
C PRO A 106 -12.16 -1.61 8.89
N LEU A 107 -12.93 -1.13 7.91
CA LEU A 107 -12.37 -0.37 6.78
C LEU A 107 -11.88 1.01 7.21
N MET A 108 -12.60 1.69 8.10
CA MET A 108 -12.12 2.96 8.66
C MET A 108 -10.79 2.76 9.40
N ILE A 109 -10.69 1.74 10.25
CA ILE A 109 -9.46 1.41 10.98
C ILE A 109 -8.31 1.09 10.03
N LYS A 110 -8.56 0.31 8.98
CA LYS A 110 -7.54 0.00 7.96
C LYS A 110 -7.10 1.23 7.19
N LEU A 111 -8.00 2.19 6.94
CA LEU A 111 -7.66 3.46 6.29
C LEU A 111 -6.71 4.27 7.20
N GLU A 112 -6.96 4.30 8.51
CA GLU A 112 -6.05 4.94 9.47
C GLU A 112 -4.65 4.33 9.48
N GLN A 113 -4.57 3.02 9.26
CA GLN A 113 -3.31 2.29 9.24
C GLN A 113 -2.50 2.52 7.95
N LEU A 114 -3.06 3.13 6.90
CA LEU A 114 -2.30 3.42 5.67
C LEU A 114 -1.18 4.45 5.90
N ASP A 115 -1.35 5.33 6.89
CA ASP A 115 -0.31 6.27 7.33
C ASP A 115 0.65 5.67 8.36
N GLY A 116 0.33 4.47 8.86
CA GLY A 116 1.16 3.72 9.78
C GLY A 116 2.45 3.25 9.10
N SER A 117 3.53 3.21 9.87
CA SER A 117 4.86 2.81 9.38
C SER A 117 4.81 1.49 8.60
N PRO A 118 5.54 1.37 7.47
CA PRO A 118 5.48 0.17 6.65
C PRO A 118 5.96 -1.06 7.44
N PRO A 119 5.29 -2.22 7.31
CA PRO A 119 5.89 -3.47 7.72
C PRO A 119 7.15 -3.74 6.88
N LEU A 120 8.23 -4.21 7.53
CA LEU A 120 9.54 -4.54 6.95
C LEU A 120 9.51 -5.77 6.03
N THR A 121 8.56 -5.87 5.11
CA THR A 121 8.50 -6.95 4.12
C THR A 121 8.91 -6.41 2.74
N PRO A 122 9.86 -7.06 2.05
CA PRO A 122 10.24 -6.64 0.71
C PRO A 122 9.04 -6.81 -0.24
N PRO A 123 8.82 -5.88 -1.17
CA PRO A 123 7.70 -5.97 -2.08
C PRO A 123 8.09 -6.96 -3.19
N PHE A 124 7.15 -7.84 -3.55
CA PHE A 124 7.18 -8.74 -4.71
C PHE A 124 8.20 -9.88 -4.66
N VAL A 125 7.77 -11.05 -4.16
CA VAL A 125 8.21 -12.31 -4.76
C VAL A 125 7.27 -12.56 -5.93
N LEU A 126 7.68 -12.16 -7.13
CA LEU A 126 7.11 -12.70 -8.35
C LEU A 126 7.27 -14.22 -8.29
N SER A 127 6.16 -14.95 -8.21
CA SER A 127 6.13 -16.39 -8.44
C SER A 127 6.78 -16.64 -9.81
N GLN A 128 8.04 -17.06 -9.81
CA GLN A 128 8.66 -17.65 -11.00
C GLN A 128 7.94 -18.97 -11.25
N SER A 129 7.03 -18.98 -12.22
CA SER A 129 6.53 -20.20 -12.82
C SER A 129 7.71 -21.08 -13.24
N PRO A 130 7.76 -22.37 -12.89
CA PRO A 130 8.82 -23.26 -13.37
C PRO A 130 8.52 -23.59 -14.84
N SER A 131 9.13 -22.85 -15.76
CA SER A 131 9.14 -23.20 -17.17
C SER A 131 10.46 -23.89 -17.50
N THR A 132 10.37 -25.22 -17.60
CA THR A 132 10.95 -26.04 -18.68
C THR A 132 12.47 -25.95 -18.92
N GLY A 133 13.13 -27.07 -18.63
CA GLY A 133 14.05 -27.68 -19.59
C GLY A 133 15.52 -27.28 -19.50
N GLU A 134 16.32 -28.33 -19.24
CA GLU A 134 17.59 -28.63 -19.91
C GLU A 134 18.93 -28.44 -19.18
N LEU A 135 19.73 -29.48 -19.44
CA LEU A 135 21.18 -29.64 -19.29
C LEU A 135 21.80 -29.59 -17.89
N ARG A 136 21.70 -30.75 -17.23
CA ARG A 136 22.70 -31.22 -16.27
C ARG A 136 24.01 -31.50 -17.02
N GLU A 137 24.85 -30.48 -17.15
CA GLU A 137 26.19 -30.61 -17.72
C GLU A 137 27.09 -31.34 -16.70
N ARG A 138 27.64 -32.47 -17.14
CA ARG A 138 28.59 -33.28 -16.36
C ARG A 138 29.96 -32.61 -16.42
N THR A 139 30.48 -32.17 -15.28
CA THR A 139 31.89 -31.76 -15.16
C THR A 139 32.75 -33.00 -14.85
N PRO A 140 33.80 -33.32 -15.63
CA PRO A 140 34.85 -34.24 -15.20
C PRO A 140 35.93 -33.49 -14.39
N PRO A 141 36.47 -34.05 -13.29
CA PRO A 141 37.63 -33.47 -12.63
C PRO A 141 38.92 -34.05 -13.23
N GLY A 142 39.76 -33.19 -13.81
CA GLY A 142 41.08 -33.54 -14.35
C GLY A 142 42.16 -32.60 -13.83
N ASP A 143 42.96 -33.13 -12.91
CA ASP A 143 44.37 -32.89 -12.55
C ASP A 143 44.99 -31.48 -12.50
N ALA A 144 45.59 -31.17 -11.34
CA ALA A 144 46.99 -30.74 -11.24
C ALA A 144 47.46 -30.74 -9.76
N SER A 145 48.25 -31.75 -9.37
CA SER A 145 49.10 -31.65 -8.18
C SER A 145 50.49 -32.18 -8.53
N SER A 146 51.39 -31.27 -8.88
CA SER A 146 52.83 -31.52 -8.85
C SER A 146 53.57 -30.19 -8.76
N ALA A 147 54.12 -29.90 -7.58
CA ALA A 147 55.31 -29.07 -7.43
C ALA A 147 56.03 -29.47 -6.14
N VAL A 148 57.31 -29.77 -6.30
CA VAL A 148 58.27 -30.39 -5.39
C VAL A 148 59.20 -29.32 -4.78
N ALA A 149 59.83 -29.69 -3.65
CA ALA A 149 61.03 -29.12 -2.98
C ALA A 149 60.76 -27.99 -1.95
N THR A 150 61.46 -27.85 -0.81
CA THR A 150 62.77 -28.38 -0.34
C THR A 150 62.86 -28.16 1.19
N TYR A 151 63.52 -29.07 1.94
CA TYR A 151 64.74 -28.88 2.76
C TYR A 151 65.05 -30.18 3.51
#